data_AF-A0A6M3M1M1-F1
#
_entry.id   AF-A0A6M3M1M1-F1
#
_cell.length_a   1.000
_cell.length_b   1.000
_cell.length_c   1.000
_cell.angle_alpha   90.00
_cell.angle_beta   90.00
_cell.angle_gamma   90.00
#
_symmetry.space_group_name_H-M   'P 1'
#
loop_
_entity.id
_entity.type
_entity.pdbx_description
1 polymer ?
#
loop_
_entity_poly.entity_id
_entity_poly.type
_entity_poly.pdbx_seq_one_letter_code
_entity_poly.pdbx_strand_id
1 'polypeptide(L)'
;MPKVVKLARGPRLEIQVQERYVRGESVHVKVYGEMKIGAKERIYARDLGLRTLQLLMLQPEHGTHNPYTTGVWIYRKGELDNYASVDIFSMAGYEMISTGRVGSLSAATTLPYDGSLWLGFIALGE
;
A
#
# COMPACT_ATOMS: atom_id res chain seq x y z
N MET A 1 -7.75 -17.87 8.01
CA MET A 1 -8.06 -17.49 6.62
C MET A 1 -7.85 -15.98 6.48
N PRO A 2 -7.19 -15.50 5.42
CA PRO A 2 -6.99 -14.08 5.20
C PRO A 2 -8.32 -13.37 4.95
N LYS A 3 -8.49 -12.16 5.51
CA LYS A 3 -9.65 -11.31 5.24
C LYS A 3 -9.38 -10.51 3.97
N VAL A 4 -10.17 -10.77 2.94
CA VAL A 4 -10.11 -10.00 1.68
C VAL A 4 -11.03 -8.80 1.77
N VAL A 5 -10.47 -7.60 1.61
CA VAL A 5 -11.22 -6.35 1.49
C VAL A 5 -11.04 -5.84 0.05
N LYS A 6 -12.13 -5.80 -0.71
CA LYS A 6 -12.15 -5.30 -2.08
C LYS A 6 -13.02 -4.05 -2.15
N LEU A 7 -12.41 -2.92 -2.48
CA LEU A 7 -13.14 -1.69 -2.75
C LEU A 7 -13.71 -1.73 -4.17
N ALA A 8 -14.90 -1.15 -4.38
CA ALA A 8 -15.53 -1.08 -5.71
C ALA A 8 -14.67 -0.31 -6.73
N ARG A 9 -13.86 0.63 -6.23
CA ARG A 9 -12.74 1.31 -6.89
C ARG A 9 -11.65 1.51 -5.84
N GLY A 10 -10.40 1.18 -6.16
CA GLY A 10 -9.26 1.29 -5.22
C GLY A 10 -8.54 -0.03 -4.98
N PRO A 11 -7.62 -0.06 -4.00
CA PRO A 11 -6.77 -1.21 -3.76
C PRO A 11 -7.56 -2.43 -3.30
N ARG A 12 -7.10 -3.61 -3.72
CA ARG A 12 -7.50 -4.89 -3.13
C ARG A 12 -6.55 -5.20 -1.98
N LEU A 13 -7.08 -5.44 -0.79
CA LEU A 13 -6.32 -5.76 0.41
C LEU A 13 -6.58 -7.22 0.81
N GLU A 14 -5.52 -7.92 1.16
CA GLU A 14 -5.56 -9.28 1.69
C GLU A 14 -4.87 -9.29 3.05
N ILE A 15 -5.67 -9.13 4.11
CA ILE A 15 -5.17 -9.09 5.48
C ILE A 15 -4.90 -10.52 5.94
N GLN A 16 -3.64 -10.83 6.19
CA GLN A 16 -3.20 -12.15 6.62
C GLN A 16 -3.25 -12.27 8.15
N VAL A 17 -2.68 -11.28 8.85
CA VAL A 17 -2.54 -11.29 10.32
C VAL A 17 -2.84 -9.91 10.89
N GLN A 18 -3.54 -9.87 12.03
CA GLN A 18 -3.70 -8.69 12.87
C GLN A 18 -3.27 -9.01 14.30
N GLU A 19 -2.22 -8.33 14.76
CA GLU A 19 -1.72 -8.43 16.13
C GLU A 19 -2.22 -7.22 16.92
N ARG A 20 -2.71 -7.45 18.13
CA ARG A 20 -3.13 -6.39 19.05
C ARG A 20 -2.24 -6.41 20.28
N TYR A 21 -1.69 -5.26 20.62
CA TYR A 21 -0.89 -5.02 21.80
C TYR A 21 -1.63 -4.05 22.70
N VAL A 22 -2.02 -4.52 23.89
CA VAL A 22 -2.70 -3.70 24.90
C VAL A 22 -1.67 -3.27 25.93
N ARG A 23 -1.51 -1.96 26.13
CA ARG A 23 -0.61 -1.39 27.13
C ARG A 23 -1.35 -0.32 27.93
N GLY A 24 -1.83 -0.70 29.12
CA GLY A 24 -2.73 0.16 29.91
C GLY A 24 -4.06 0.35 29.17
N GLU A 25 -4.45 1.60 28.94
CA GLU A 25 -5.66 1.97 28.20
C GLU A 25 -5.44 2.03 26.67
N SER A 26 -4.19 2.01 26.22
CA SER A 26 -3.84 2.10 24.79
C SER A 26 -3.87 0.74 24.12
N VAL A 27 -4.42 0.70 22.89
CA VAL A 27 -4.42 -0.48 22.02
C VAL A 27 -3.67 -0.14 20.75
N HIS A 28 -2.57 -0.84 20.49
CA HIS A 28 -1.81 -0.74 19.25
C HIS A 28 -2.05 -1.97 18.40
N VAL A 29 -2.31 -1.76 17.12
CA VAL A 29 -2.61 -2.82 16.17
C VAL A 29 -1.54 -2.83 15.08
N LYS A 30 -1.02 -4.03 14.80
CA LYS A 30 -0.13 -4.28 13.67
C LYS A 30 -0.83 -5.21 12.69
N VAL A 31 -0.83 -4.82 11.42
CA VAL A 31 -1.51 -5.54 10.34
C VAL A 31 -0.47 -5.97 9.32
N TYR A 32 -0.48 -7.25 8.97
CA TYR A 32 0.32 -7.82 7.91
C TYR A 32 -0.61 -8.32 6.80
N GLY A 33 -0.16 -8.15 5.57
CA GLY A 33 -0.89 -8.68 4.43
C GLY A 33 -0.25 -8.32 3.11
N GLU A 34 -1.03 -8.52 2.06
CA GLU A 34 -0.69 -8.16 0.70
C GLU A 34 -1.74 -7.21 0.15
N MET A 35 -1.35 -6.35 -0.78
CA MET A 35 -2.28 -5.48 -1.48
C MET A 35 -1.95 -5.43 -2.97
N LYS A 36 -2.98 -5.42 -3.80
CA LYS A 36 -2.89 -5.06 -5.22
C LYS A 36 -3.35 -3.62 -5.37
N ILE A 37 -2.43 -2.74 -5.75
CA ILE A 37 -2.65 -1.30 -5.74
C ILE A 37 -2.07 -0.63 -7.00
N GLY A 38 -2.79 0.35 -7.54
CA GLY A 38 -2.31 1.24 -8.58
C GLY A 38 -1.52 2.42 -8.01
N ALA A 39 -0.71 3.08 -8.82
CA ALA A 39 -0.03 4.31 -8.39
C ALA A 39 -1.04 5.42 -8.06
N LYS A 40 -0.72 6.24 -7.04
CA LYS A 40 -1.55 7.33 -6.49
C LYS A 40 -2.85 6.89 -5.83
N GLU A 41 -3.09 5.59 -5.67
CA GLU A 41 -4.24 5.12 -4.90
C GLU A 41 -4.03 5.38 -3.41
N ARG A 42 -5.17 5.55 -2.71
CA ARG A 42 -5.22 5.83 -1.28
C ARG A 42 -5.67 4.60 -0.52
N ILE A 43 -5.10 4.41 0.66
CA ILE A 43 -5.45 3.35 1.61
C ILE A 43 -5.85 4.02 2.92
N TYR A 44 -7.10 3.88 3.33
CA TYR A 44 -7.55 4.45 4.61
C TYR A 44 -7.21 3.51 5.76
N ALA A 45 -6.96 4.08 6.95
CA ALA A 45 -6.74 3.30 8.17
C ALA A 45 -7.86 2.26 8.41
N ARG A 46 -9.12 2.67 8.21
CA ARG A 46 -10.29 1.82 8.38
C ARG A 46 -10.31 0.59 7.47
N ASP A 47 -9.75 0.69 6.27
CA ASP A 47 -9.72 -0.42 5.30
C ASP A 47 -8.74 -1.51 5.76
N LEU A 48 -7.71 -1.11 6.52
CA LEU A 48 -6.74 -2.00 7.17
C LEU A 48 -7.25 -2.55 8.52
N GLY A 49 -8.43 -2.12 8.97
CA GLY A 49 -8.97 -2.45 10.28
C GLY A 49 -8.34 -1.66 11.43
N LEU A 50 -7.80 -0.47 11.13
CA LEU A 50 -7.24 0.48 12.08
C LEU A 50 -8.19 1.69 12.24
N ARG A 51 -8.23 2.30 13.42
CA ARG A 51 -8.79 3.63 13.69
C ARG A 51 -7.87 4.73 13.19
N THR A 52 -6.56 4.57 13.36
CA THR A 52 -5.54 5.52 12.88
C THR A 52 -4.36 4.78 12.25
N LEU A 53 -3.72 5.39 11.25
CA LEU A 53 -2.52 4.87 10.61
C LEU A 53 -1.29 5.69 11.04
N GLN A 54 -0.31 5.03 11.63
CA GLN A 54 0.94 5.67 12.07
C GLN A 54 2.11 5.30 11.15
N LEU A 55 2.14 4.05 10.67
CA LEU A 55 3.17 3.55 9.78
C LEU A 55 2.55 2.64 8.73
N LEU A 56 3.05 2.73 7.50
CA LEU A 56 2.81 1.75 6.46
C LEU A 56 4.15 1.50 5.76
N MET A 57 4.64 0.27 5.88
CA MET A 57 5.83 -0.21 5.17
C MET A 57 5.37 -1.13 4.05
N LEU A 58 5.96 -0.96 2.87
CA LEU A 58 5.62 -1.69 1.66
C LEU A 58 6.85 -2.42 1.14
N GLN A 59 6.63 -3.67 0.72
CA GLN A 59 7.60 -4.49 0.02
C GLN A 59 7.01 -4.84 -1.34
N PRO A 60 7.53 -4.24 -2.43
CA PRO A 60 7.10 -4.60 -3.76
C PRO A 60 7.36 -6.06 -4.09
N GLU A 61 6.34 -6.76 -4.57
CA GLU A 61 6.52 -8.09 -5.14
C GLU A 61 6.85 -7.98 -6.63
N HIS A 62 7.84 -8.75 -7.06
CA HIS A 62 8.32 -8.71 -8.45
C HIS A 62 8.34 -10.12 -9.02
N GLY A 63 7.28 -10.48 -9.77
CA GLY A 63 7.29 -11.67 -10.62
C GLY A 63 8.05 -11.47 -11.95
N THR A 64 8.42 -10.23 -12.26
CA THR A 64 9.16 -9.84 -13.48
C THR A 64 10.49 -9.23 -13.07
N HIS A 65 11.54 -9.44 -13.87
CA HIS A 65 12.92 -8.95 -13.64
C HIS A 65 13.06 -7.40 -13.62
N ASN A 66 11.96 -6.67 -13.51
CA ASN A 66 11.91 -5.22 -13.39
C ASN A 66 11.72 -4.83 -11.93
N PRO A 67 12.74 -4.22 -11.29
CA PRO A 67 12.60 -3.69 -9.93
C PRO A 67 11.74 -2.43 -9.90
N TYR A 68 10.89 -2.32 -8.87
CA TYR A 68 10.13 -1.11 -8.55
C TYR A 68 10.42 -0.68 -7.12
N THR A 69 10.31 0.63 -6.86
CA THR A 69 10.35 1.18 -5.51
C THR A 69 9.02 1.85 -5.18
N THR A 70 8.72 1.96 -3.90
CA THR A 70 7.46 2.54 -3.41
C THR A 70 7.72 3.72 -2.50
N GLY A 71 6.92 4.77 -2.67
CA GLY A 71 6.86 5.92 -1.78
C GLY A 71 5.54 5.90 -1.02
N VAL A 72 5.59 6.13 0.29
CA VAL A 72 4.39 6.23 1.13
C VAL A 72 4.32 7.61 1.75
N TRP A 73 3.20 8.29 1.54
CA TRP A 73 2.88 9.53 2.24
C TRP A 73 1.60 9.36 3.05
N ILE A 74 1.66 9.61 4.35
CA ILE A 74 0.51 9.51 5.26
C ILE A 74 0.00 10.92 5.55
N TYR A 75 -1.22 11.20 5.12
CA TYR A 75 -1.93 12.42 5.48
C TYR A 75 -2.32 12.35 6.96
N ARG A 76 -1.98 13.34 7.79
CA ARG A 76 -2.36 13.42 9.23
C ARG A 76 -2.09 12.11 10.01
N LYS A 77 -0.81 11.76 10.14
CA LYS A 77 -0.35 10.54 10.82
C LYS A 77 -0.87 10.46 12.26
N GLY A 78 -1.51 9.35 12.62
CA GLY A 78 -2.07 9.11 13.96
C GLY A 78 -3.39 9.83 14.26
N GLU A 79 -3.98 10.54 13.30
CA GLU A 79 -5.32 11.13 13.45
C GLU A 79 -6.40 10.20 12.88
N LEU A 80 -7.64 10.41 13.32
CA LEU A 80 -8.80 9.69 12.79
C LEU A 80 -9.03 10.03 11.31
N ASP A 81 -9.58 9.06 10.57
CA ASP A 81 -9.88 9.17 9.12
C ASP A 81 -8.66 9.49 8.26
N ASN A 82 -7.48 9.12 8.73
CA ASN A 82 -6.25 9.31 8.00
C ASN A 82 -6.01 8.21 6.94
N TYR A 83 -5.16 8.51 5.97
CA TYR A 83 -4.88 7.64 4.84
C TYR A 83 -3.43 7.72 4.38
N ALA A 84 -2.96 6.65 3.75
CA ALA A 84 -1.71 6.62 3.00
C ALA A 84 -1.97 6.77 1.50
N SER A 85 -1.21 7.63 0.83
CA SER A 85 -1.07 7.64 -0.62
C SER A 85 0.18 6.84 -0.98
N VAL A 86 0.05 5.96 -1.97
CA VAL A 86 1.17 5.11 -2.43
C VAL A 86 1.59 5.51 -3.83
N ASP A 87 2.87 5.86 -3.95
CA ASP A 87 3.53 6.14 -5.21
C ASP A 87 4.40 4.96 -5.61
N ILE A 88 4.45 4.65 -6.91
CA ILE A 88 5.25 3.54 -7.45
C ILE A 88 6.19 4.12 -8.50
N PHE A 89 7.48 3.86 -8.34
CA PHE A 89 8.52 4.35 -9.24
C PHE A 89 9.24 3.17 -9.90
N SER A 90 9.58 3.33 -11.17
CA SER A 90 10.53 2.46 -11.85
C SER A 90 11.96 2.80 -11.39
N MET A 91 12.85 1.82 -11.34
CA MET A 91 14.30 2.08 -11.13
C MET A 91 14.93 2.91 -12.25
N ALA A 92 14.25 3.08 -13.39
CA ALA A 92 14.64 4.03 -14.43
C ALA A 92 14.35 5.51 -14.06
N GLY A 93 13.91 5.78 -12.83
CA GLY A 93 13.81 7.13 -12.26
C GLY A 93 12.54 7.89 -12.61
N TYR A 94 11.49 7.19 -13.05
CA TYR A 94 10.19 7.81 -13.33
C TYR A 94 9.06 7.22 -12.52
N GLU A 95 8.07 8.07 -12.25
CA GLU A 95 6.83 7.71 -11.60
C GLU A 95 5.90 6.95 -12.57
N MET A 96 5.37 5.84 -12.10
CA MET A 96 4.33 5.08 -12.81
C MET A 96 2.99 5.76 -12.55
N ILE A 97 2.15 5.94 -13.57
CA ILE A 97 0.74 6.36 -13.39
C ILE A 97 -0.17 5.23 -13.89
N SER A 98 -1.40 5.15 -13.36
CA SER A 98 -2.34 4.06 -13.66
C SER A 98 -2.67 3.92 -15.16
N THR A 99 -2.42 4.94 -15.99
CA THR A 99 -2.72 4.97 -17.43
C THR A 99 -1.52 5.28 -18.34
N GLY A 100 -0.27 5.24 -17.84
CA GLY A 100 0.91 5.62 -18.64
C GLY A 100 2.18 5.90 -17.82
N ARG A 101 3.13 6.65 -18.42
CA ARG A 101 4.39 7.08 -17.77
C ARG A 101 4.53 8.60 -17.76
N VAL A 102 5.41 9.10 -16.90
CA VAL A 102 6.17 10.34 -17.10
C VAL A 102 7.66 10.00 -17.14
N GLY A 103 8.22 9.48 -18.25
CA GLY A 103 9.66 9.11 -18.29
C GLY A 103 10.18 8.35 -19.52
N SER A 104 11.47 8.01 -19.50
CA SER A 104 12.27 7.44 -20.61
C SER A 104 11.72 6.11 -21.16
N LEU A 105 11.90 5.87 -22.46
CA LEU A 105 11.33 4.78 -23.28
C LEU A 105 11.97 3.39 -23.05
N SER A 106 13.06 3.29 -22.29
CA SER A 106 13.89 2.06 -22.21
C SER A 106 13.54 1.06 -21.09
N ALA A 107 12.57 1.37 -20.21
CA ALA A 107 12.11 0.46 -19.14
C ALA A 107 10.63 0.02 -19.35
N ALA A 108 9.96 -0.62 -18.40
CA ALA A 108 8.56 -1.10 -18.54
C ALA A 108 7.51 0.04 -18.56
N THR A 109 6.51 -0.05 -19.46
CA THR A 109 5.54 1.05 -19.77
C THR A 109 4.36 1.17 -18.86
N THR A 110 4.04 0.08 -18.21
CA THR A 110 2.84 -0.10 -17.43
C THR A 110 3.25 -0.87 -16.21
N LEU A 111 2.56 -0.62 -15.09
CA LEU A 111 2.64 -1.57 -14.00
C LEU A 111 2.22 -2.95 -14.54
N PRO A 112 2.81 -4.04 -14.05
CA PRO A 112 2.33 -5.37 -14.38
C PRO A 112 0.84 -5.50 -13.98
N TYR A 113 0.14 -6.53 -14.45
CA TYR A 113 -1.23 -6.83 -13.99
C TYR A 113 -2.27 -5.69 -14.06
N ASP A 114 -2.68 -5.30 -15.27
CA ASP A 114 -3.76 -4.32 -15.50
C ASP A 114 -3.53 -2.95 -14.82
N GLY A 115 -2.27 -2.50 -14.71
CA GLY A 115 -1.93 -1.19 -14.16
C GLY A 115 -1.79 -1.15 -12.63
N SER A 116 -1.40 -2.27 -11.99
CA SER A 116 -1.28 -2.35 -10.52
C SER A 116 -0.18 -3.30 -10.06
N LEU A 117 0.37 -3.09 -8.86
CA LEU A 117 1.44 -3.92 -8.31
C LEU A 117 0.96 -4.64 -7.06
N TRP A 118 1.38 -5.90 -6.89
CA TRP A 118 1.26 -6.60 -5.62
C TRP A 118 2.36 -6.14 -4.68
N LEU A 119 1.99 -5.75 -3.47
CA LEU A 119 2.88 -5.30 -2.42
C LEU A 119 2.57 -6.07 -1.14
N GLY A 120 3.59 -6.68 -0.53
CA GLY A 120 3.53 -7.05 0.88
C GLY A 120 3.52 -5.79 1.73
N PHE A 121 2.82 -5.80 2.86
CA PHE A 121 2.77 -4.64 3.75
C PHE A 121 2.79 -4.98 5.24
N ILE A 122 3.30 -4.02 6.00
CA ILE A 122 3.16 -3.94 7.47
C ILE A 122 2.58 -2.56 7.80
N ALA A 123 1.41 -2.56 8.42
CA ALA A 123 0.76 -1.33 8.89
C ALA A 123 0.74 -1.29 10.43
N LEU A 124 0.99 -0.13 11.01
CA LEU A 124 0.89 0.12 12.45
C LEU A 124 -0.07 1.26 12.73
N GLY A 125 -0.81 1.13 13.81
CA GLY A 125 -1.72 2.15 14.29
C GLY A 125 -2.47 1.74 15.55
N GLU A 126 -3.63 2.33 15.72
CA GLU A 126 -4.62 2.01 16.77
C GLU A 126 -5.92 1.55 16.13
#